data_AF-W1XFA0-F1
#
_entry.id   AF-W1XFA0-F1
#
_cell.length_a   1.000
_cell.length_b   1.000
_cell.length_c   1.000
_cell.angle_alpha   90.00
_cell.angle_beta   90.00
_cell.angle_gamma   90.00
#
_symmetry.space_group_name_H-M   'P 1'
#
loop_
_entity.id
_entity.type
_entity.pdbx_description
1 polymer ?
#
loop_
_entity_poly.entity_id
_entity_poly.type
_entity_poly.pdbx_seq_one_letter_code
_entity_poly.pdbx_strand_id
1 'polypeptide(L)'
;AAVILPKNCKIKGLNDSKKVPKKKHKEIYQEVLKQAISVGIGIKDNQVIDEVNIYEATKLAMLEAVGNLEVAPQHLLIDAMQLDVQVPQTSIIKGD
;
A
#
# COMPACT_ATOMS: atom_id res chain seq x y z
N ALA A 1 -2.13 2.35 -2.10
CA ALA A 1 -2.97 1.43 -1.31
C ALA A 1 -2.17 0.93 -0.12
N ALA A 2 -2.82 0.72 1.02
CA ALA A 2 -2.26 0.14 2.23
C ALA A 2 -3.02 -1.17 2.51
N VAL A 3 -2.29 -2.22 2.91
CA VAL A 3 -2.87 -3.56 3.11
C VAL A 3 -2.33 -4.13 4.42
N ILE A 4 -3.23 -4.59 5.29
CA ILE A 4 -2.89 -5.37 6.48
C ILE A 4 -3.18 -6.84 6.18
N LEU A 5 -2.15 -7.68 6.20
CA LEU A 5 -2.28 -9.12 6.04
C LEU A 5 -2.17 -9.83 7.42
N PRO A 6 -2.83 -11.00 7.59
CA PRO A 6 -2.64 -11.84 8.75
C PRO A 6 -1.18 -12.24 8.96
N LYS A 7 -0.78 -12.45 10.22
CA LYS A 7 0.53 -13.01 10.53
C LYS A 7 0.71 -14.34 9.80
N ASN A 8 1.84 -14.52 9.13
CA ASN A 8 2.18 -15.70 8.33
C ASN A 8 1.32 -15.93 7.07
N CYS A 9 0.57 -14.92 6.62
CA CYS A 9 -0.12 -14.97 5.33
C CYS A 9 0.89 -15.16 4.19
N LYS A 10 0.71 -16.23 3.40
CA LYS A 10 1.50 -16.51 2.21
C LYS A 10 0.57 -16.58 1.01
N ILE A 11 0.58 -15.54 0.20
CA ILE A 11 -0.18 -15.50 -1.05
C ILE A 11 0.73 -16.00 -2.17
N LYS A 12 0.34 -17.13 -2.78
CA LYS A 12 1.16 -17.78 -3.81
C LYS A 12 1.31 -16.86 -5.02
N GLY A 13 2.55 -16.49 -5.34
CA GLY A 13 2.84 -15.60 -6.47
C GLY A 13 2.67 -14.11 -6.17
N LEU A 14 2.38 -13.73 -4.92
CA LEU A 14 2.59 -12.37 -4.45
C LEU A 14 4.10 -12.14 -4.36
N ASN A 15 4.61 -11.44 -5.37
CA ASN A 15 5.99 -11.02 -5.56
C ASN A 15 5.90 -9.65 -6.26
N ASP A 16 7.04 -9.00 -6.50
CA ASP A 16 7.13 -7.73 -7.23
C ASP A 16 6.09 -7.69 -8.36
N SER A 17 5.09 -6.83 -8.19
CA SER A 17 3.92 -6.75 -9.04
C SER A 17 4.29 -6.53 -10.52
N LYS A 18 5.49 -5.99 -10.77
CA LYS A 18 6.07 -5.76 -12.11
C LYS A 18 6.56 -7.05 -12.77
N LYS A 19 6.84 -8.11 -12.00
CA LYS A 19 7.27 -9.44 -12.48
C LYS A 19 6.11 -10.42 -12.67
N VAL A 20 4.91 -10.05 -12.22
CA VAL A 20 3.72 -10.88 -12.36
C VAL A 20 3.04 -10.61 -13.71
N PRO A 21 2.75 -11.64 -14.54
CA PRO A 21 1.98 -11.47 -15.77
C PRO A 21 0.57 -10.92 -15.50
N LYS A 22 0.07 -10.00 -16.32
CA LYS A 22 -1.28 -9.39 -16.19
C LYS A 22 -2.41 -10.42 -15.99
N LYS A 23 -2.31 -11.58 -16.63
CA LYS A 23 -3.28 -12.68 -16.50
C LYS A 23 -3.44 -13.17 -15.05
N LYS A 24 -2.36 -13.09 -14.25
CA LYS A 24 -2.33 -13.52 -12.83
C LYS A 24 -2.64 -12.38 -11.85
N HIS A 25 -2.62 -11.12 -12.28
CA HIS A 25 -2.91 -9.97 -11.41
C HIS A 25 -4.30 -10.08 -10.78
N LYS A 26 -5.32 -10.43 -11.59
CA LYS A 26 -6.69 -10.56 -11.08
C LYS A 26 -6.81 -11.67 -10.04
N GLU A 27 -6.15 -12.80 -10.26
CA GLU A 27 -6.15 -13.93 -9.31
C GLU A 27 -5.47 -13.54 -7.99
N ILE A 28 -4.29 -12.93 -8.05
CA ILE A 28 -3.55 -12.49 -6.86
C ILE A 28 -4.30 -11.38 -6.12
N TYR A 29 -4.87 -10.41 -6.82
CA TYR A 29 -5.68 -9.36 -6.23
C TYR A 29 -6.87 -9.92 -5.46
N GLN A 30 -7.60 -10.87 -6.04
CA GLN A 30 -8.71 -11.54 -5.38
C GLN A 30 -8.24 -12.31 -4.13
N GLU A 31 -7.07 -12.95 -4.19
CA GLU A 31 -6.51 -13.66 -3.05
C GLU A 31 -6.08 -12.71 -1.92
N VAL A 32 -5.49 -11.56 -2.27
CA VAL A 32 -5.17 -10.49 -1.31
C VAL A 32 -6.44 -9.98 -0.64
N LEU A 33 -7.48 -9.65 -1.40
CA LEU A 33 -8.74 -9.17 -0.83
C LEU A 33 -9.41 -10.19 0.09
N LYS A 34 -9.33 -11.48 -0.25
CA LYS A 34 -9.90 -12.56 0.58
C LYS A 34 -9.17 -12.74 1.91
N GLN A 35 -7.86 -12.54 1.92
CA GLN A 35 -7.03 -12.81 3.10
C GLN A 35 -6.71 -11.56 3.91
N ALA A 36 -6.81 -10.37 3.32
CA ALA A 36 -6.49 -9.12 4.00
C ALA A 36 -7.43 -8.86 5.18
N ILE A 37 -6.85 -8.43 6.29
CA ILE A 37 -7.58 -7.97 7.47
C ILE A 37 -8.21 -6.61 7.17
N SER A 38 -7.47 -5.75 6.48
CA SER A 38 -7.94 -4.43 6.10
C SER A 38 -7.20 -3.94 4.86
N VAL A 39 -7.90 -3.21 4.00
CA VAL A 39 -7.37 -2.61 2.79
C VAL A 39 -7.86 -1.18 2.71
N GLY A 40 -6.92 -0.24 2.59
CA GLY A 40 -7.21 1.17 2.41
C GLY A 40 -6.65 1.66 1.08
N ILE A 41 -7.43 2.47 0.38
CA ILE A 41 -7.06 3.03 -0.93
C ILE A 41 -7.10 4.55 -0.79
N GLY A 42 -6.03 5.20 -1.23
CA GLY A 42 -5.95 6.65 -1.37
C GLY A 42 -5.58 6.98 -2.80
N ILE A 43 -6.21 8.03 -3.32
CA ILE A 43 -6.14 8.41 -4.73
C ILE A 43 -6.00 9.93 -4.76
N LYS A 44 -4.97 10.40 -5.47
CA LYS A 44 -4.80 11.82 -5.80
C LYS A 44 -4.78 11.94 -7.31
N ASP A 45 -5.54 12.89 -7.81
CA ASP A 45 -5.64 13.17 -9.24
C ASP A 45 -4.47 14.07 -9.69
N ASN A 46 -4.47 14.38 -10.99
CA ASN A 46 -3.46 15.24 -11.57
C ASN A 46 -3.50 16.66 -11.04
N GLN A 47 -4.68 17.18 -10.65
CA GLN A 47 -4.80 18.54 -10.11
C GLN A 47 -3.99 18.66 -8.83
N VAL A 48 -4.12 17.69 -7.91
CA VAL A 48 -3.29 17.65 -6.70
C VAL A 48 -1.80 17.52 -7.04
N ILE A 49 -1.43 16.67 -8.00
CA ILE A 49 -0.03 16.51 -8.42
C ILE A 49 0.55 17.83 -8.94
N ASP A 50 -0.22 18.58 -9.71
CA ASP A 50 0.20 19.87 -10.27
C ASP A 50 0.34 20.94 -9.16
N GLU A 51 -0.46 20.86 -8.10
CA GLU A 51 -0.40 21.77 -6.94
C GLU A 51 0.79 21.50 -6.01
N VAL A 52 1.06 20.23 -5.68
CA VAL A 52 2.03 19.88 -4.61
C VAL A 52 3.27 19.14 -5.09
N ASN A 53 3.34 18.72 -6.37
CA ASN A 53 4.30 17.78 -6.97
C ASN A 53 4.00 16.28 -6.73
N ILE A 54 4.59 15.42 -7.56
CA ILE A 54 4.35 13.97 -7.55
C ILE A 54 4.77 13.28 -6.24
N TYR A 55 5.81 13.78 -5.59
CA TYR A 55 6.33 13.20 -4.35
C TYR A 55 5.39 13.48 -3.18
N GLU A 56 4.95 14.73 -3.01
CA GLU A 56 4.00 15.10 -1.95
C GLU A 56 2.59 14.54 -2.23
N ALA A 57 2.14 14.52 -3.49
CA ALA A 57 0.88 13.87 -3.87
C ALA A 57 0.89 12.37 -3.54
N THR A 58 2.03 11.70 -3.74
CA THR A 58 2.20 10.30 -3.36
C THR A 58 2.09 10.12 -1.85
N LYS A 59 2.71 10.99 -1.04
CA LYS A 59 2.54 10.97 0.43
C LYS A 59 1.10 11.16 0.84
N LEU A 60 0.40 12.14 0.26
CA LEU A 60 -1.02 12.39 0.54
C LEU A 60 -1.89 11.18 0.20
N ALA A 61 -1.65 10.53 -0.94
CA ALA A 61 -2.34 9.29 -1.32
C ALA A 61 -2.04 8.14 -0.34
N MET A 62 -0.80 8.02 0.14
CA MET A 62 -0.44 7.01 1.15
C MET A 62 -1.09 7.30 2.51
N LEU A 63 -1.11 8.55 2.96
CA LEU A 63 -1.78 8.98 4.19
C LEU A 63 -3.28 8.68 4.14
N GLU A 64 -3.93 9.00 3.02
CA GLU A 64 -5.33 8.65 2.79
C GLU A 64 -5.54 7.14 2.78
N ALA A 65 -4.66 6.38 2.13
CA ALA A 65 -4.74 4.93 2.14
C ALA A 65 -4.62 4.33 3.54
N VAL A 66 -3.75 4.86 4.40
CA VAL A 66 -3.63 4.43 5.80
C VAL A 66 -4.86 4.85 6.61
N GLY A 67 -5.39 6.05 6.39
CA GLY A 67 -6.59 6.55 7.06
C GLY A 67 -7.87 5.78 6.70
N ASN A 68 -7.91 5.17 5.51
CA ASN A 68 -9.02 4.35 5.04
C ASN A 68 -8.94 2.87 5.49
N LEU A 69 -7.96 2.50 6.32
CA LEU A 69 -7.92 1.18 6.94
C LEU A 69 -8.97 1.09 8.05
N GLU A 70 -9.85 0.09 7.97
CA GLU A 70 -10.82 -0.23 9.03
C GLU A 70 -10.14 -0.61 10.36
N VAL A 71 -8.90 -1.13 10.29
CA VAL A 71 -8.09 -1.50 11.45
C VAL A 71 -6.83 -0.65 11.49
N ALA A 72 -6.60 0.03 12.62
CA ALA A 72 -5.40 0.83 12.81
C ALA A 72 -4.14 -0.05 12.81
N PRO A 73 -3.15 0.22 11.94
CA PRO A 73 -1.90 -0.53 11.90
C PRO A 73 -1.03 -0.22 13.13
N GLN A 74 -0.32 -1.22 13.62
CA GLN A 74 0.66 -1.07 14.71
C GLN A 74 2.05 -0.64 14.21
N HIS A 75 2.34 -0.93 12.94
CA HIS A 75 3.60 -0.61 12.29
C HIS A 75 3.38 -0.52 10.79
N LEU A 76 4.06 0.42 10.12
CA LEU A 76 4.01 0.59 8.67
C LEU A 76 5.31 0.12 8.03
N LEU A 77 5.20 -0.67 6.96
CA LEU A 77 6.32 -1.00 6.07
C LEU A 77 6.10 -0.24 4.77
N ILE A 78 7.01 0.68 4.44
CA ILE A 78 6.82 1.63 3.34
C ILE A 78 8.02 1.53 2.39
N ASP A 79 7.75 1.48 1.10
CA ASP A 79 8.81 1.44 0.07
C ASP A 79 9.45 2.82 -0.09
N ALA A 80 10.69 2.95 0.38
CA ALA A 80 11.56 4.11 0.21
C ALA A 80 10.96 5.50 0.56
N MET A 81 9.97 5.58 1.47
CA MET A 81 9.33 6.85 1.88
C MET A 81 9.04 6.89 3.38
N GLN A 82 8.86 8.11 3.92
CA GLN A 82 8.45 8.36 5.29
C GLN A 82 7.17 9.20 5.29
N LEU A 83 6.19 8.79 6.10
CA LEU A 83 4.92 9.48 6.29
C LEU A 83 4.91 10.19 7.64
N ASP A 84 4.27 11.35 7.71
CA ASP A 84 4.10 12.09 8.97
C ASP A 84 2.91 11.53 9.76
N VAL A 85 3.14 10.39 10.41
CA VAL A 85 2.14 9.67 11.23
C VAL A 85 2.74 9.22 12.55
N GLN A 86 1.91 9.12 13.58
CA GLN A 86 2.34 8.62 14.89
C GLN A 86 2.61 7.11 14.90
N VAL A 87 2.17 6.38 13.87
CA VAL A 87 2.39 4.94 13.75
C VAL A 87 3.88 4.70 13.45
N PRO A 88 4.57 3.83 14.21
CA PRO A 88 5.93 3.43 13.90
C PRO A 88 6.05 2.93 12.47
N GLN A 89 7.14 3.29 11.79
CA GLN A 89 7.33 2.96 10.37
C GLN A 89 8.75 2.51 10.09
N THR A 90 8.90 1.60 9.15
CA THR A 90 10.18 1.17 8.59
C THR A 90 10.17 1.39 7.09
N SER A 91 11.11 2.20 6.62
CA SER A 91 11.36 2.36 5.20
C SER A 91 12.21 1.19 4.71
N ILE A 92 11.72 0.48 3.69
CA ILE A 92 12.41 -0.63 3.05
C ILE A 92 12.81 -0.19 1.65
N ILE A 93 14.07 -0.39 1.29
CA ILE A 93 14.55 -0.17 -0.08
C ILE A 93 14.22 -1.42 -0.89
N LYS A 94 13.33 -1.32 -1.90
CA LYS A 94 12.77 -2.45 -2.66
C LYS A 94 11.84 -3.31 -1.82
N GLY A 95 10.81 -2.67 -1.24
CA GLY A 95 9.78 -3.34 -0.47
C GLY A 95 8.73 -4.09 -1.31
N ASP A 96 8.81 -3.99 -2.65
CA ASP A 96 7.90 -4.59 -3.63
C ASP A 96 8.19 -6.07 -3.97
#